data_AF-A0A968INS7-F1
#
_entry.id   AF-A0A968INS7-F1
#
_cell.length_a   1.000
_cell.length_b   1.000
_cell.length_c   1.000
_cell.angle_alpha   90.00
_cell.angle_beta   90.00
_cell.angle_gamma   90.00
#
_symmetry.space_group_name_H-M   'P 1'
#
loop_
_entity.id
_entity.type
_entity.pdbx_description
1 polymer ?
#
loop_
_entity_poly.entity_id
_entity_poly.type
_entity_poly.pdbx_seq_one_letter_code
_entity_poly.pdbx_strand_id
1 'polypeptide(L)'
;MPAIGTVLPNPNGKIPRNQYSGEPDDRVERSTGRIGYRLEHQISNNWSFRSAFGASFFEGFRQDTAASSLGADNRTLERRG
;
A
#
# COMPACT_ATOMS: atom_id res chain seq x y z
N MET A 1 10.13 6.99 5.90
CA MET A 1 11.51 7.08 6.43
C MET A 1 12.10 8.43 6.08
N PRO A 2 12.68 9.18 7.03
CA PRO A 2 13.25 10.51 6.78
C PRO A 2 14.53 10.45 5.94
N ALA A 3 14.78 11.47 5.10
CA ALA A 3 15.99 11.56 4.27
C ALA A 3 17.28 11.85 5.06
N ILE A 4 17.19 12.62 6.16
CA ILE A 4 18.29 12.88 7.09
C ILE A 4 18.43 11.67 8.03
N GLY A 5 19.65 11.15 8.20
CA GLY A 5 19.93 9.97 9.00
C GLY A 5 19.80 8.62 8.26
N THR A 6 19.26 8.62 7.04
CA THR A 6 19.29 7.47 6.11
C THR A 6 20.18 7.72 4.89
N VAL A 7 19.96 8.81 4.15
CA VAL A 7 20.73 9.18 2.94
C VAL A 7 21.67 10.37 3.21
N LEU A 8 21.19 11.39 3.92
CA LEU A 8 22.00 12.55 4.31
C LEU A 8 22.65 12.29 5.69
N PRO A 9 23.93 12.65 5.88
CA PRO A 9 24.61 12.45 7.16
C PRO A 9 23.94 13.25 8.27
N ASN A 10 23.59 12.57 9.36
CA ASN A 10 23.10 13.18 10.59
C ASN A 10 24.30 13.43 11.54
N PRO A 11 24.53 14.67 12.01
CA PRO A 11 25.60 15.00 12.95
C PRO A 11 25.55 14.20 14.26
N ASN A 12 24.37 13.69 14.63
CA ASN A 12 24.14 12.89 15.83
C ASN A 12 24.32 11.37 15.62
N GLY A 13 24.79 10.95 14.44
CA GLY A 13 24.99 9.54 14.09
C GLY A 13 23.92 8.97 13.15
N LYS A 14 24.24 7.84 12.50
CA LYS A 14 23.35 7.18 11.54
C LYS A 14 22.16 6.55 12.25
N ILE A 15 20.96 6.71 11.70
CA ILE A 15 19.79 5.97 12.20
C ILE A 15 20.01 4.48 11.88
N PRO A 16 19.94 3.57 12.86
CA PRO A 16 20.12 2.15 12.60
C PRO A 16 19.09 1.67 11.58
N ARG A 17 19.55 1.15 10.44
CA ARG A 17 18.68 0.55 9.40
C ARG A 17 17.90 -0.68 9.88
N ASN A 18 18.20 -1.17 11.08
CA ASN A 18 17.58 -2.34 11.69
C ASN A 18 16.56 -1.98 12.78
N GLN A 19 16.09 -0.73 12.84
CA GLN A 19 15.03 -0.32 13.76
C GLN A 19 13.66 -0.58 13.13
N TYR A 20 12.87 -1.47 13.72
CA TYR A 20 11.47 -1.67 13.35
C TYR A 20 10.67 -0.42 13.73
N SER A 21 10.16 0.31 12.74
CA SER A 21 9.34 1.52 12.95
C SER A 21 7.84 1.24 13.03
N GLY A 22 7.42 -0.02 12.93
CA GLY A 22 6.03 -0.41 13.10
C GLY A 22 5.65 -0.43 14.57
N GLU A 23 4.37 -0.25 14.85
CA GLU A 23 3.77 -0.40 16.17
C GLU A 23 3.03 -1.74 16.30
N PRO A 24 2.93 -2.31 17.52
CA PRO A 24 2.22 -3.57 17.74
C PRO A 24 0.77 -3.55 17.27
N ASP A 25 0.15 -2.36 17.24
CA ASP A 25 -1.24 -2.14 16.84
C ASP A 25 -1.38 -1.77 15.35
N ASP A 26 -0.29 -1.76 14.58
CA ASP A 26 -0.36 -1.54 13.13
C ASP A 26 -1.21 -2.64 12.47
N ARG A 27 -2.26 -2.23 11.77
CA ARG A 27 -3.22 -3.12 11.11
C ARG A 27 -3.45 -2.68 9.67
N VAL A 28 -3.11 -3.58 8.75
CA VAL A 28 -3.43 -3.44 7.31
C VAL A 28 -4.31 -4.62 6.92
N GLU A 29 -5.57 -4.34 6.66
CA GLU A 29 -6.53 -5.33 6.16
C GLU A 29 -7.01 -4.94 4.79
N ARG A 30 -7.08 -5.92 3.91
CA ARG A 30 -7.56 -5.76 2.55
C ARG A 30 -8.45 -6.93 2.19
N SER A 31 -9.70 -6.65 1.93
CA SER A 31 -10.63 -7.56 1.27
C SER A 31 -10.80 -7.13 -0.17
N THR A 32 -10.72 -8.07 -1.10
CA THR A 32 -11.03 -7.81 -2.50
C THR A 32 -11.85 -8.96 -3.04
N GLY A 33 -12.83 -8.62 -3.85
CA GLY A 33 -13.57 -9.62 -4.59
C GLY A 33 -13.88 -9.13 -5.98
N ARG A 34 -14.23 -10.09 -6.83
CA ARG A 34 -14.51 -9.86 -8.23
C ARG A 34 -15.64 -10.76 -8.64
N ILE A 35 -16.56 -10.20 -9.40
CA ILE A 35 -17.64 -10.93 -10.06
C ILE A 35 -17.60 -10.61 -11.54
N GLY A 36 -17.93 -11.59 -12.38
CA GLY A 36 -17.99 -11.38 -13.82
C GLY A 36 -18.68 -12.51 -14.53
N TYR A 37 -19.08 -12.24 -15.76
CA TYR A 37 -19.61 -13.24 -16.68
C TYR A 37 -18.93 -13.12 -18.05
N ARG A 38 -18.96 -14.22 -18.78
CA ARG A 38 -18.61 -14.27 -20.19
C ARG A 38 -19.66 -15.10 -20.91
N LEU A 39 -20.23 -14.52 -21.97
CA LEU A 39 -21.15 -15.18 -22.86
C LEU A 39 -20.54 -15.21 -24.26
N GLU A 40 -20.53 -16.39 -24.86
CA GLU A 40 -20.15 -16.58 -26.24
C GLU A 40 -21.21 -17.45 -26.92
N HIS A 41 -21.68 -16.99 -28.07
CA HIS A 41 -22.68 -17.71 -28.85
C HIS A 41 -22.38 -17.58 -30.35
N GLN A 42 -22.43 -18.71 -31.06
CA GLN A 42 -22.36 -18.75 -32.52
C GLN A 42 -23.77 -18.69 -33.07
N ILE A 43 -24.10 -17.60 -33.75
CA ILE A 43 -25.42 -17.39 -34.35
C ILE A 43 -25.48 -18.12 -35.71
N SER A 44 -24.37 -18.15 -36.45
CA SER A 44 -24.24 -18.89 -37.70
C SER A 44 -22.76 -19.13 -38.02
N ASN A 45 -22.46 -19.83 -39.12
CA ASN A 45 -21.09 -20.08 -39.58
C ASN A 45 -20.27 -18.80 -39.80
N ASN A 46 -20.93 -17.65 -39.98
CA ASN A 46 -20.31 -16.36 -40.32
C ASN A 46 -20.47 -15.30 -39.23
N TRP A 47 -21.27 -15.56 -38.19
CA TRP A 47 -21.57 -14.56 -37.16
C TRP A 47 -21.51 -15.14 -35.75
N SER A 48 -20.68 -14.50 -34.92
CA SER A 48 -20.53 -14.80 -33.51
C SER A 48 -20.85 -13.58 -32.64
N PHE A 49 -21.50 -13.80 -31.51
CA PHE A 49 -21.71 -12.81 -30.46
C PHE A 49 -20.88 -13.14 -29.23
N ARG A 50 -20.19 -12.13 -28.69
CA ARG A 50 -19.42 -12.22 -27.45
C ARG A 50 -19.74 -11.04 -26.55
N SER A 51 -20.01 -11.32 -25.29
CA SER A 51 -20.18 -10.31 -24.24
C SER A 51 -19.38 -10.74 -23.01
N ALA A 52 -18.73 -9.76 -22.39
CA ALA A 52 -18.02 -9.96 -21.14
C ALA A 52 -18.29 -8.77 -20.22
N PHE A 53 -18.53 -9.05 -18.96
CA PHE A 53 -18.70 -8.06 -17.92
C PHE A 53 -17.92 -8.47 -16.69
N GLY A 54 -17.37 -7.49 -15.98
CA GLY A 54 -16.72 -7.72 -14.71
C GLY A 54 -16.83 -6.51 -13.81
N ALA A 55 -17.04 -6.76 -12.53
CA ALA A 55 -17.00 -5.78 -11.45
C ALA A 55 -16.02 -6.25 -10.37
N SER A 56 -15.31 -5.32 -9.76
CA SER A 56 -14.38 -5.58 -8.67
C SER A 56 -14.73 -4.67 -7.49
N PHE A 57 -14.62 -5.21 -6.28
CA PHE A 57 -14.80 -4.48 -5.04
C PHE A 57 -13.56 -4.62 -4.18
N PHE A 58 -13.28 -3.55 -3.44
CA PHE A 58 -12.13 -3.42 -2.56
C PHE A 58 -12.60 -2.74 -1.28
N GLU A 59 -12.31 -3.39 -0.16
CA GLU A 59 -12.44 -2.82 1.16
C GLU A 59 -11.06 -2.88 1.82
N GLY A 60 -10.62 -1.76 2.35
CA GLY A 60 -9.32 -1.64 2.99
C GLY A 60 -9.44 -0.91 4.31
N PHE A 61 -8.86 -1.49 5.35
CA PHE A 61 -8.57 -0.81 6.59
C PHE A 61 -7.06 -0.65 6.70
N ARG A 62 -6.61 0.57 6.93
CA ARG A 62 -5.19 0.86 7.13
C ARG A 62 -5.05 1.77 8.34
N GLN A 63 -4.39 1.24 9.35
CA GLN A 63 -3.94 1.94 10.53
C GLN A 63 -2.46 1.56 10.68
N ASP A 64 -1.57 2.45 10.25
CA ASP A 64 -0.13 2.23 10.34
C ASP A 64 0.58 3.52 10.70
N THR A 65 1.54 3.42 11.59
CA THR A 65 2.34 4.58 11.95
C THR A 65 3.58 4.67 11.07
N ALA A 66 3.65 5.74 10.28
CA ALA A 66 4.76 5.98 9.39
C ALA A 66 5.74 7.00 9.98
N ALA A 67 7.03 6.65 9.94
CA ALA A 67 8.13 7.57 10.20
C ALA A 67 8.18 8.66 9.11
N SER A 68 7.85 9.90 9.47
CA SER A 68 7.66 11.03 8.54
C SER A 68 8.94 11.85 8.37
N SER A 69 9.45 12.45 9.45
CA SER A 69 10.64 13.32 9.45
C SER A 69 11.42 13.22 10.76
N LEU A 70 12.59 13.84 10.83
CA LEU A 70 13.25 14.11 12.12
C LEU A 70 12.83 15.50 12.61
N GLY A 71 12.66 15.65 13.93
CA GLY A 71 12.47 16.93 14.59
C GLY A 71 13.68 17.86 14.40
N ALA A 72 13.51 19.14 14.74
CA ALA A 72 14.54 20.19 14.55
C ALA A 72 15.86 19.91 15.28
N ASP A 73 15.86 18.97 16.24
CA ASP A 73 17.02 18.49 16.98
C ASP A 73 17.82 17.40 16.25
N ASN A 74 17.38 16.99 15.05
CA ASN A 74 17.95 15.92 14.22
C ASN A 74 18.16 14.61 15.01
N ARG A 75 17.32 14.32 16.01
CA ARG A 75 17.41 13.10 16.82
C ARG A 75 16.03 12.48 17.09
N THR A 76 14.98 13.30 17.13
CA THR A 76 13.63 12.82 17.43
C THR A 76 12.93 12.40 16.15
N LEU A 77 12.50 11.13 16.07
CA LEU A 77 11.74 10.63 14.92
C LEU A 77 10.26 11.01 15.07
N GLU A 78 9.78 11.85 14.17
CA GLU A 78 8.37 12.19 14.06
C GLU A 78 7.62 11.01 13.46
N ARG A 79 6.55 10.59 14.14
CA ARG A 79 5.71 9.46 13.78
C ARG A 79 4.29 9.97 13.54
N ARG A 80 3.68 9.58 12.43
CA ARG A 80 2.31 9.97 12.08
C ARG A 80 1.46 8.72 11.89
N GLY A 81 0.40 8.62 12.70
CA GLY A 81 -0.71 7.67 12.55
C GLY A 81 -2.01 8.39 12.22
#